data_AF-A0A433XAQ7-F1
#
_entry.id   AF-A0A433XAQ7-F1
#
_cell.length_a   1.000
_cell.length_b   1.000
_cell.length_c   1.000
_cell.angle_alpha   90.00
_cell.angle_beta   90.00
_cell.angle_gamma   90.00
#
_symmetry.space_group_name_H-M   'P 1'
#
loop_
_entity.id
_entity.type
_entity.pdbx_description
1 polymer ?
#
loop_
_entity_poly.entity_id
_entity_poly.type
_entity_poly.pdbx_seq_one_letter_code
_entity_poly.pdbx_strand_id
1 'polypeptide(L)' 'MNPMLWRVLVVAIVLGMIFVGVRRIWRDWTRSFRQVDAEKRQRERERDLAERTRADVIELKRSDDGVFRPGEERDRRD' A
#
# COMPACT_ATOMS: atom_id res chain seq x y z
N MET A 1 45.30 -15.80 -28.66
CA MET A 1 43.92 -15.49 -28.19
C MET A 1 42.92 -16.25 -29.04
N ASN A 2 42.02 -17.03 -28.42
CA ASN A 2 41.04 -17.83 -29.16
C ASN A 2 39.89 -16.91 -29.63
N PRO A 3 39.62 -16.79 -30.94
CA PRO A 3 38.61 -15.84 -31.47
C PRO A 3 37.19 -16.14 -30.97
N MET A 4 36.94 -17.38 -30.58
CA MET A 4 35.69 -17.82 -29.97
C MET A 4 35.49 -17.24 -28.57
N LEU A 5 36.56 -17.13 -27.77
CA LEU A 5 36.51 -16.58 -26.42
C LEU A 5 36.14 -15.08 -26.44
N TRP A 6 36.68 -14.34 -27.40
CA TRP A 6 36.38 -12.92 -27.58
C TRP A 6 34.91 -12.68 -27.95
N ARG A 7 34.35 -13.51 -28.85
CA ARG A 7 32.92 -13.44 -29.21
C ARG A 7 32.02 -13.68 -28.00
N VAL A 8 32.33 -14.69 -27.19
CA VAL A 8 31.55 -14.99 -25.97
C VAL A 8 31.65 -13.83 -24.97
N LEU A 9 32.84 -13.25 -24.79
CA LEU A 9 33.04 -12.11 -23.89
C LEU A 9 32.20 -10.90 -24.32
N VAL A 10 32.21 -10.56 -25.61
CA VAL A 10 31.44 -9.43 -26.15
C VAL A 10 29.93 -9.65 -25.95
N VAL A 11 29.43 -10.84 -26.27
CA VAL A 11 28.00 -11.18 -26.08
C VAL A 11 27.61 -11.11 -24.61
N ALA A 12 28.46 -11.61 -23.70
CA ALA A 12 28.21 -11.56 -22.26
C ALA A 12 28.13 -10.12 -21.74
N ILE A 13 29.00 -9.22 -22.23
CA ILE A 13 28.99 -7.80 -21.84
C ILE A 13 27.70 -7.12 -22.33
N VAL A 14 27.30 -7.35 -23.58
CA VAL A 14 26.07 -6.77 -24.15
C VAL A 14 24.84 -7.24 -23.39
N LEU A 15 24.71 -8.54 -23.14
CA LEU A 15 23.60 -9.10 -22.36
C LEU A 15 23.62 -8.58 -20.92
N GLY A 16 24.79 -8.44 -20.32
CA GLY A 16 24.96 -7.86 -18.99
C GLY A 16 24.46 -6.42 -18.93
N MET A 17 24.80 -5.58 -19.92
CA MET A 17 24.31 -4.20 -20.00
C MET A 17 22.78 -4.13 -20.15
N ILE A 18 22.21 -4.96 -21.02
CA ILE A 18 20.75 -5.05 -21.21
C ILE A 18 20.07 -5.48 -19.90
N PHE A 19 20.59 -6.51 -19.25
CA PHE A 19 20.06 -7.01 -17.98
C PHE A 19 20.08 -5.93 -16.88
N VAL A 20 21.19 -5.21 -16.74
CA VAL A 20 21.30 -4.11 -15.77
C VAL A 20 20.33 -2.98 -16.09
N GLY A 21 20.18 -2.62 -17.37
CA GLY A 21 19.23 -1.61 -17.83
C GLY A 21 17.79 -1.99 -17.48
N VAL A 22 17.35 -3.19 -17.88
CA VAL A 22 16.01 -3.71 -17.59
C VAL A 22 15.77 -3.82 -16.08
N ARG A 23 16.74 -4.36 -15.32
CA ARG A 23 16.64 -4.49 -13.86
C ARG A 23 16.48 -3.13 -13.17
N ARG A 24 17.18 -2.10 -13.65
CA ARG A 24 17.08 -0.75 -13.10
C ARG A 24 15.69 -0.15 -13.36
N ILE A 25 15.19 -0.25 -14.58
CA ILE A 25 13.85 0.22 -14.95
C ILE A 25 12.78 -0.50 -14.11
N TRP A 26 12.89 -1.83 -13.98
CA TRP A 26 11.93 -2.62 -13.23
C TRP A 26 11.89 -2.23 -11.74
N ARG A 27 13.05 -1.98 -11.13
CA ARG A 27 13.14 -1.49 -9.73
C ARG A 27 12.48 -0.12 -9.55
N ASP A 28 12.62 0.77 -10.53
CA ASP A 28 12.03 2.11 -10.46
C ASP A 28 10.50 2.08 -10.65
N TRP A 29 9.99 1.11 -11.43
CA TRP A 29 8.56 0.87 -11.55
C TRP A 29 7.97 0.38 -10.21
N THR A 30 8.63 -0.54 -9.50
CA THR A 30 8.17 -0.99 -8.17
C THR A 30 8.19 0.13 -7.13
N ARG A 31 9.13 1.07 -7.22
CA ARG A 31 9.17 2.25 -6.32
C ARG A 31 8.00 3.19 -6.57
N SER A 32 7.63 3.42 -7.83
CA SER A 32 6.49 4.28 -8.19
C SER A 32 5.18 3.70 -7.67
N PHE A 33 4.98 2.38 -7.76
CA PHE A 33 3.80 1.73 -7.18
C PHE A 33 3.76 1.81 -5.64
N ARG A 34 4.90 1.67 -4.96
CA ARG A 34 4.94 1.82 -3.48
C ARG A 34 4.60 3.23 -3.00
N GLN A 35 4.96 4.27 -3.76
CA GLN A 35 4.60 5.64 -3.39
C GLN A 35 3.09 5.88 -3.55
N VAL A 36 2.50 5.38 -4.64
CA VAL A 36 1.06 5.49 -4.90
C VAL A 36 0.23 4.71 -3.87
N ASP A 37 0.68 3.51 -3.47
CA ASP A 37 -0.01 2.72 -2.45
C ASP A 37 0.13 3.30 -1.03
N ALA A 38 1.27 3.91 -0.70
CA ALA A 38 1.48 4.57 0.58
C ALA A 38 0.62 5.84 0.72
N GLU A 39 0.53 6.66 -0.34
CA GLU A 39 -0.34 7.83 -0.36
C GLU A 39 -1.82 7.46 -0.27
N LYS A 40 -2.26 6.38 -0.93
CA LYS A 40 -3.65 5.89 -0.81
C LYS A 40 -4.00 5.51 0.62
N ARG A 41 -3.17 4.71 1.29
CA ARG A 41 -3.43 4.30 2.68
C ARG A 41 -3.42 5.46 3.67
N GLN A 42 -2.59 6.48 3.44
CA GLN A 42 -2.61 7.68 4.29
C GLN A 42 -3.89 8.48 4.09
N ARG A 43 -4.32 8.70 2.85
CA ARG A 43 -5.58 9.40 2.54
C ARG A 43 -6.83 8.68 3.06
N GLU A 44 -6.84 7.35 3.02
CA GLU A 44 -7.94 6.55 3.58
C GLU A 44 -8.03 6.70 5.10
N ARG A 45 -6.89 6.65 5.82
CA ARG A 45 -6.87 6.81 7.28
C ARG A 45 -7.34 8.19 7.73
N GLU A 46 -6.99 9.23 7.00
CA GLU A 46 -7.43 10.60 7.30
C GLU A 46 -8.94 10.78 7.12
N ARG A 47 -9.53 10.11 6.12
CA ARG A 47 -10.98 10.13 5.89
C ARG A 47 -11.74 9.35 6.95
N ASP A 48 -11.26 8.16 7.30
CA ASP A 48 -11.89 7.32 8.33
C ASP A 48 -11.88 7.99 9.71
N LEU A 49 -10.81 8.73 10.04
CA LEU A 49 -10.73 9.51 11.28
C LEU A 49 -11.70 10.69 11.30
N ALA A 50 -11.86 11.39 10.17
CA ALA A 50 -12.79 12.50 10.05
C ALA A 50 -14.25 12.04 10.16
N GLU A 51 -14.59 10.86 9.63
CA GLU A 51 -15.93 10.29 9.73
C GLU A 51 -16.29 9.84 11.14
N ARG A 52 -15.34 9.29 11.92
CA ARG A 52 -15.55 8.93 13.34
C ARG A 52 -15.81 10.11 14.26
N THR A 53 -15.44 11.32 13.84
CA THR A 53 -15.63 12.55 14.63
C THR A 53 -16.99 13.20 14.35
N ARG A 54 -17.77 12.69 13.40
CA ARG A 54 -19.13 13.18 13.14
C ARG A 54 -20.03 12.81 14.32
N ALA A 55 -20.65 13.82 14.92
CA ALA A 55 -21.61 13.69 16.02
C ALA A 55 -22.88 12.86 15.69
N ASP A 56 -23.03 12.43 14.43
CA ASP A 56 -24.14 11.59 13.93
C ASP A 56 -23.80 10.08 13.97
N VAL A 57 -22.57 9.71 14.32
CA VAL A 57 -22.15 8.31 14.43
C VAL A 57 -22.36 7.84 15.86
N ILE A 58 -23.41 7.04 16.09
CA ILE A 58 -23.71 6.44 17.40
C ILE A 58 -22.91 5.14 17.53
N GLU A 59 -22.13 5.01 18.60
CA GLU A 59 -21.36 3.79 18.87
C GLU A 59 -22.32 2.63 19.23
N LEU A 60 -22.25 1.54 18.45
CA LEU A 60 -23.03 0.33 18.71
C LEU A 60 -22.24 -0.60 19.64
N LYS A 61 -22.78 -0.85 20.83
CA LYS A 61 -22.21 -1.81 21.77
C LYS A 61 -22.79 -3.19 21.51
N ARG A 62 -21.91 -4.21 21.48
CA ARG A 62 -22.34 -5.61 21.39
C ARG A 62 -22.94 -6.04 22.72
N SER A 63 -24.19 -6.48 22.70
CA SER A 63 -24.91 -7.02 23.84
C SER A 63 -24.63 -8.52 24.00
N ASP A 64 -24.90 -9.08 25.17
CA ASP A 64 -24.60 -10.48 25.54
C ASP A 64 -25.41 -11.49 24.72
N ASP A 65 -26.54 -11.06 24.16
CA ASP A 65 -27.37 -11.77 23.19
C ASP A 65 -26.77 -11.79 21.76
N GLY A 66 -25.62 -11.15 21.57
CA GLY A 66 -24.92 -11.05 20.28
C GLY A 66 -25.49 -9.98 19.34
N VAL A 67 -26.53 -9.25 19.74
CA VAL A 67 -27.15 -8.17 18.97
C VAL A 67 -26.43 -6.85 19.28
N PHE A 68 -26.22 -6.03 18.26
CA PHE A 68 -25.63 -4.70 18.41
C PHE A 68 -26.74 -3.67 18.65
N ARG A 69 -26.65 -2.92 19.76
CA ARG A 69 -27.60 -1.85 20.10
C ARG A 69 -26.82 -0.56 20.37
N PRO A 70 -27.39 0.62 20.07
CA PRO A 70 -26.76 1.89 20.45
C PRO A 70 -26.53 1.91 21.96
N GLY A 71 -25.34 2.33 22.38
CA GLY A 71 -25.01 2.47 23.80
C GLY A 71 -26.04 3.36 24.49
N GLU A 72 -26.58 2.93 25.63
CA GLU A 72 -27.57 3.70 26.39
C GLU A 72 -26.91 4.96 26.96
N GLU A 73 -26.84 6.05 26.18
CA GLU A 73 -26.67 7.39 26.75
C GLU A 73 -28.05 7.94 27.09
N ARG A 74 -28.71 7.27 28.04
CA ARG A 74 -29.83 7.82 28.80
C ARG A 74 -29.28 8.52 30.03
N ASP A 75 -28.65 9.69 29.83
CA ASP A 75 -28.58 10.69 30.90
C ASP A 75 -28.41 12.12 30.34
N ARG A 76 -29.31 12.54 29.45
CA ARG A 76 -29.58 13.99 29.24
C ARG A 76 -31.03 14.21 28.84
N ARG A 77 -31.84 14.49 29.86
CA ARG A 77 -32.81 15.59 29.99
C ARG A 77 -34.12 15.15 30.65
N ASP A 78 -34.27 15.74 31.84
CA ASP A 78 -35.47 16.36 32.42
C ASP A 78 -36.64 15.46 32.85
#